data_AF-A0AAD6SRM5-F1
#
_entry.id   AF-A0AAD6SRM5-F1
#
_cell.length_a   1.000
_cell.length_b   1.000
_cell.length_c   1.000
_cell.angle_alpha   90.00
_cell.angle_beta   90.00
_cell.angle_gamma   90.00
#
_symmetry.space_group_name_H-M   'P 1'
#
loop_
_entity.id
_entity.type
_entity.pdbx_description
1 polymer ?
#
loop_
_entity_poly.entity_id
_entity_poly.type
_entity_poly.pdbx_seq_one_letter_code
_entity_poly.pdbx_strand_id
1 'polypeptide(L)'
;MQFLLAIPFFCAALSLVRAEDNRLSYFIPVGDTIDVFTADFDATCSTWAPAISQGLFFSEAFVEPGDFQGKNADTEALIFCDWKNVTGAITSDSQITTFTVDVAASLGATPA
;
A
#
# COMPACT_ATOMS: atom_id res chain seq x y z
N MET A 1 15.59 -30.27 -55.44
CA MET A 1 15.51 -30.48 -53.98
C MET A 1 14.97 -29.19 -53.37
N GLN A 2 13.71 -29.21 -52.93
CA GLN A 2 12.97 -28.02 -52.48
C GLN A 2 13.10 -27.96 -50.96
N PHE A 3 13.86 -26.98 -50.45
CA PHE A 3 14.01 -26.76 -49.01
C PHE A 3 12.81 -25.97 -48.50
N LEU A 4 11.92 -26.65 -47.78
CA LEU A 4 10.85 -26.03 -47.00
C LEU A 4 11.47 -25.38 -45.75
N LEU A 5 11.55 -24.05 -45.74
CA LEU A 5 11.91 -23.25 -44.57
C LEU A 5 10.73 -23.22 -43.60
N ALA A 6 10.84 -23.94 -42.48
CA ALA A 6 9.93 -23.80 -41.35
C ALA A 6 10.31 -22.54 -40.55
N ILE A 7 9.41 -21.56 -40.52
CA ILE A 7 9.55 -20.34 -39.70
C ILE A 7 9.08 -20.69 -38.28
N PRO A 8 9.94 -20.65 -37.25
CA PRO A 8 9.49 -20.83 -35.88
C PRO A 8 8.69 -19.60 -35.44
N PHE A 9 7.41 -19.82 -35.13
CA PHE A 9 6.52 -18.83 -34.53
C PHE A 9 6.93 -18.63 -33.07
N PHE A 10 7.76 -17.63 -32.79
CA PHE A 10 8.20 -17.28 -31.44
C PHE A 10 7.06 -16.55 -30.73
N CYS A 11 6.18 -17.30 -30.05
CA CYS A 11 5.12 -16.73 -29.23
C CYS A 11 5.74 -16.19 -27.92
N ALA A 12 6.18 -14.93 -27.92
CA ALA A 12 6.64 -14.26 -26.72
C ALA A 12 5.45 -14.06 -25.77
N ALA A 13 5.38 -14.86 -24.70
CA ALA A 13 4.43 -14.67 -23.63
C ALA A 13 4.75 -13.34 -22.90
N LEU A 14 4.03 -12.28 -23.27
CA LEU A 14 4.04 -11.01 -22.55
C LEU A 14 3.45 -11.27 -21.16
N SER A 15 4.32 -11.40 -20.17
CA SER A 15 3.91 -11.42 -18.77
C SER A 15 3.48 -9.99 -18.42
N LEU A 16 2.18 -9.77 -18.24
CA LEU A 16 1.65 -8.48 -17.79
C LEU A 16 2.10 -8.27 -16.34
N VAL A 17 3.14 -7.48 -16.13
CA VAL A 17 3.44 -6.92 -14.80
C VAL A 17 2.31 -5.93 -14.49
N ARG A 18 1.46 -6.25 -13.51
CA ARG A 18 0.57 -5.26 -12.90
C ARG A 18 1.33 -4.59 -11.75
N ALA A 19 1.45 -3.27 -11.82
CA ALA A 19 1.76 -2.46 -10.65
C ALA A 19 0.42 -2.15 -9.98
N GLU A 20 0.26 -2.59 -8.74
CA GLU A 20 -0.91 -2.28 -7.91
C GLU A 20 -0.59 -1.05 -7.05
N ASP A 21 -1.53 -0.11 -7.01
CA ASP A 21 -1.45 1.08 -6.17
C ASP A 21 -2.38 0.87 -4.98
N ASN A 22 -1.78 0.56 -3.82
CA ASN A 22 -2.48 0.28 -2.58
C ASN A 22 -2.67 1.52 -1.70
N ARG A 23 -2.31 2.72 -2.21
CA ARG A 23 -2.50 3.97 -1.47
C ARG A 23 -3.98 4.25 -1.31
N LEU A 24 -4.39 4.63 -0.11
CA LEU A 24 -5.75 5.07 0.20
C LEU A 24 -5.76 6.56 0.56
N SER A 25 -6.72 7.31 0.03
CA SER A 25 -6.87 8.74 0.34
C SER A 25 -7.73 8.93 1.59
N TYR A 26 -7.21 9.66 2.58
CA TYR A 26 -7.87 9.91 3.86
C TYR A 26 -7.76 11.38 4.26
N PHE A 27 -8.82 11.92 4.86
CA PHE A 27 -8.76 13.15 5.65
C PHE A 27 -8.03 12.89 6.96
N ILE A 28 -7.05 13.74 7.29
CA ILE A 28 -6.37 13.69 8.59
C ILE A 28 -7.30 14.21 9.70
N PRO A 29 -7.12 13.79 10.97
CA PRO A 29 -7.97 14.25 12.07
C PRO A 29 -7.98 15.78 12.23
N VAL A 30 -9.15 16.34 12.54
CA VAL A 30 -9.28 17.79 12.74
C VAL A 30 -8.43 18.22 13.94
N GLY A 31 -7.48 19.13 13.68
CA GLY A 31 -6.58 19.66 14.69
C GLY A 31 -5.17 19.07 14.65
N ASP A 32 -4.97 17.99 13.89
CA ASP A 32 -3.64 17.44 13.64
C ASP A 32 -2.96 18.17 12.48
N THR A 33 -1.63 18.18 12.50
CA THR A 33 -0.82 18.53 11.33
C THR A 33 -0.41 17.26 10.60
N ILE A 34 -0.04 17.38 9.33
CA ILE A 34 0.42 16.25 8.54
C ILE A 34 1.63 15.54 9.17
N ASP A 35 2.54 16.28 9.81
CA ASP A 35 3.71 15.73 10.49
C ASP A 35 3.32 14.89 11.73
N VAL A 36 2.33 15.36 12.50
CA VAL A 36 1.80 14.63 13.67
C VAL A 36 1.11 13.36 13.21
N PHE A 37 0.20 13.48 12.24
CA PHE A 37 -0.49 12.32 11.67
C PHE A 37 0.49 11.30 11.09
N THR A 38 1.54 11.74 10.39
CA THR A 38 2.57 10.85 9.83
C THR A 38 3.29 10.07 10.93
N ALA A 39 3.73 10.75 12.00
CA ALA A 39 4.42 10.09 13.10
C ALA A 39 3.51 9.08 13.83
N ASP A 40 2.24 9.43 14.05
CA ASP A 40 1.26 8.57 14.71
C ASP A 40 0.85 7.38 13.84
N PHE A 41 0.72 7.60 12.53
CA PHE A 41 0.45 6.55 11.56
C PHE A 41 1.61 5.55 11.50
N ASP A 42 2.85 6.00 11.37
CA ASP A 42 4.03 5.13 11.36
C ASP A 42 4.15 4.31 12.66
N ALA A 43 3.95 4.95 13.82
CA ALA A 43 4.03 4.30 15.12
C ALA A 43 2.92 3.25 15.31
N THR A 44 1.69 3.60 14.93
CA THR A 44 0.53 2.71 15.07
C THR A 44 0.60 1.56 14.08
N CYS A 45 1.00 1.87 12.84
CA CYS A 45 1.22 0.89 11.80
C CYS A 45 2.31 -0.10 12.19
N SER A 46 3.47 0.33 12.68
CA SER A 46 4.56 -0.60 13.05
C SER A 46 4.25 -1.52 14.24
N THR A 47 3.21 -1.21 15.02
CA THR A 47 2.82 -1.96 16.23
C THR A 47 1.42 -2.57 16.16
N TRP A 48 0.81 -2.62 14.97
CA TRP A 48 -0.58 -3.06 14.80
C TRP A 48 -0.80 -4.52 15.25
N ALA A 49 -1.46 -4.68 16.41
CA ALA A 49 -1.64 -5.99 17.04
C ALA A 49 -2.34 -7.04 16.15
N PRO A 50 -3.35 -6.70 15.32
CA PRO A 50 -3.96 -7.67 14.39
C PRO A 50 -2.98 -8.27 13.39
N ALA A 51 -2.03 -7.49 12.86
CA ALA A 51 -1.04 -8.00 11.90
C ALA A 51 0.01 -8.88 12.61
N ILE A 52 0.50 -8.44 13.77
CA ILE A 52 1.44 -9.19 14.61
C ILE A 52 0.84 -10.54 15.03
N SER A 53 -0.45 -10.57 15.38
CA SER A 53 -1.16 -11.79 15.77
C SER A 53 -1.31 -12.79 14.62
N GLN A 54 -1.21 -12.34 13.37
CA GLN A 54 -1.15 -13.18 12.18
C GLN A 54 0.28 -13.68 11.87
N GLY A 55 1.27 -13.37 12.71
CA GLY A 55 2.67 -13.75 12.51
C GLY A 55 3.37 -12.93 11.42
N LEU A 56 2.86 -11.72 11.15
CA LEU A 56 3.43 -10.81 10.17
C LEU A 56 4.48 -9.89 10.80
N PHE A 57 5.43 -9.45 9.99
CA PHE A 57 6.47 -8.51 10.35
C PHE A 57 6.23 -7.19 9.64
N PHE A 58 6.38 -6.09 10.37
CA PHE A 58 6.20 -4.77 9.78
C PHE A 58 7.20 -4.58 8.63
N SER A 59 6.69 -4.09 7.49
CA SER A 59 7.48 -3.83 6.30
C SER A 59 7.72 -2.33 6.18
N GLU A 60 6.66 -1.57 5.98
CA GLU A 60 6.69 -0.13 5.81
C GLU A 60 5.33 0.48 6.10
N ALA A 61 5.38 1.74 6.49
CA ALA A 61 4.25 2.64 6.52
C ALA A 61 4.58 3.77 5.54
N PHE A 62 3.56 4.23 4.83
CA PHE A 62 3.70 5.29 3.85
C PHE A 62 2.64 6.33 4.09
N VAL A 63 3.06 7.59 4.08
CA VAL A 63 2.20 8.76 4.17
C VAL A 63 2.72 9.79 3.16
N GLU A 64 1.89 10.16 2.19
CA GLU A 64 2.16 11.22 1.23
C GLU A 64 1.11 12.32 1.42
N PRO A 65 1.50 13.55 1.79
CA PRO A 65 0.57 14.66 1.95
C PRO A 65 -0.20 14.97 0.65
N GLY A 66 -1.52 15.07 0.76
CA GLY A 66 -2.43 15.47 -0.29
C GLY A 66 -3.20 14.31 -0.95
N ASP A 67 -4.04 14.68 -1.92
CA ASP A 67 -4.82 13.76 -2.74
C ASP A 67 -3.99 13.18 -3.91
N PHE A 68 -4.59 12.31 -4.73
CA PHE A 68 -3.94 11.77 -5.93
C PHE A 68 -3.54 12.82 -6.99
N GLN A 69 -3.94 14.08 -6.81
CA GLN A 69 -3.55 15.22 -7.65
C GLN A 69 -2.50 16.12 -6.96
N GLY A 70 -2.07 15.81 -5.75
CA GLY A 70 -1.16 16.61 -4.94
C GLY A 70 -1.80 17.86 -4.32
N LYS A 71 -3.13 17.90 -4.18
CA LYS A 71 -3.88 18.99 -3.53
C LYS A 71 -4.22 18.62 -2.08
N ASN A 72 -4.72 19.58 -1.32
CA ASN A 72 -5.23 19.36 0.04
C ASN A 72 -4.19 18.79 1.02
N ALA A 73 -2.89 19.08 0.82
CA ALA A 73 -1.79 18.53 1.63
C ALA A 73 -1.85 18.85 3.13
N ASP A 74 -2.64 19.85 3.53
CA ASP A 74 -2.86 20.20 4.94
C ASP A 74 -4.02 19.42 5.58
N THR A 75 -4.84 18.72 4.78
CA THR A 75 -6.09 18.09 5.24
C THR A 75 -6.26 16.65 4.79
N GLU A 76 -5.52 16.21 3.78
CA GLU A 76 -5.59 14.87 3.20
C GLU A 76 -4.20 14.23 3.11
N ALA A 77 -4.16 12.90 3.10
CA ALA A 77 -2.97 12.13 2.85
C ALA A 77 -3.30 10.83 2.10
N LEU A 78 -2.39 10.42 1.22
CA LEU A 78 -2.34 9.07 0.68
C LEU A 78 -1.55 8.18 1.64
N ILE A 79 -2.17 7.10 2.10
CA ILE A 79 -1.59 6.22 3.13
C ILE A 79 -1.60 4.75 2.72
N PHE A 80 -0.62 3.99 3.21
CA PHE A 80 -0.73 2.53 3.31
C PHE A 80 0.16 1.96 4.41
N CYS A 81 -0.24 0.78 4.89
CA CYS A 81 0.44 -0.04 5.88
C CYS A 81 0.76 -1.40 5.29
N ASP A 82 2.05 -1.71 5.14
CA ASP A 82 2.50 -2.97 4.59
C ASP A 82 3.23 -3.84 5.60
N TRP A 83 3.03 -5.14 5.44
CA TRP A 83 3.52 -6.20 6.29
C TRP A 83 4.04 -7.34 5.44
N LYS A 84 5.02 -8.07 5.97
CA LYS A 84 5.64 -9.23 5.33
C LYS A 84 5.38 -10.49 6.14
N ASN A 85 5.26 -11.61 5.45
CA ASN A 85 5.25 -12.92 6.09
C ASN A 85 6.69 -13.40 6.42
N VAL A 86 6.80 -14.57 7.06
CA VAL A 86 8.09 -15.19 7.43
C VAL A 86 9.04 -15.45 6.24
N THR A 87 8.51 -15.53 5.01
CA THR A 87 9.33 -15.72 3.80
C THR A 87 9.78 -14.38 3.19
N GLY A 88 9.44 -13.25 3.83
CA GLY A 88 9.72 -11.90 3.33
C GLY A 88 8.80 -11.46 2.19
N ALA A 89 7.76 -12.21 1.86
CA ALA A 89 6.80 -11.82 0.85
C ALA A 89 5.82 -10.80 1.44
N ILE A 90 5.56 -9.75 0.66
CA ILE A 90 4.55 -8.73 0.96
C ILE A 90 3.19 -9.40 1.14
N THR A 91 2.43 -8.93 2.12
CA THR A 91 1.03 -9.35 2.29
C THR A 91 0.20 -9.01 1.05
N SER A 92 -0.91 -9.72 0.86
CA SER A 92 -1.80 -9.44 -0.27
C SER A 92 -2.39 -8.02 -0.19
N ASP A 93 -2.73 -7.41 -1.33
CA ASP A 93 -3.39 -6.10 -1.40
C ASP A 93 -4.60 -5.96 -0.46
N SER A 94 -5.38 -7.03 -0.32
CA SER A 94 -6.53 -7.04 0.59
C SER A 94 -6.11 -6.88 2.05
N GLN A 95 -4.97 -7.43 2.46
CA GLN A 95 -4.44 -7.28 3.82
C GLN A 95 -3.85 -5.90 4.03
N ILE A 96 -3.08 -5.39 3.06
CA ILE A 96 -2.55 -4.01 3.08
C ILE A 96 -3.70 -3.02 3.27
N THR A 97 -4.74 -3.14 2.43
CA THR A 97 -5.93 -2.29 2.49
C THR A 97 -6.63 -2.41 3.85
N THR A 98 -6.84 -3.63 4.35
CA THR A 98 -7.53 -3.86 5.64
C THR A 98 -6.76 -3.22 6.80
N PHE A 99 -5.46 -3.48 6.92
CA PHE A 99 -4.65 -2.91 8.01
C PHE A 99 -4.56 -1.39 7.91
N THR A 100 -4.41 -0.85 6.70
CA THR A 100 -4.39 0.60 6.47
C THR A 100 -5.69 1.25 6.95
N VAL A 101 -6.85 0.69 6.57
CA VAL A 101 -8.17 1.19 6.99
C VAL A 101 -8.31 1.15 8.50
N ASP A 102 -7.95 0.03 9.13
CA ASP A 102 -8.11 -0.13 10.57
C ASP A 102 -7.18 0.80 11.37
N VAL A 103 -5.92 0.96 10.94
CA VAL A 103 -4.96 1.89 11.54
C VAL A 103 -5.45 3.33 11.39
N ALA A 104 -5.85 3.74 10.18
CA ALA A 104 -6.37 5.09 9.92
C ALA A 104 -7.60 5.40 10.80
N ALA A 105 -8.55 4.46 10.88
CA ALA A 105 -9.73 4.60 11.72
C ALA A 105 -9.37 4.70 13.22
N SER A 106 -8.35 3.97 13.68
CA SER A 106 -7.89 4.03 15.08
C SER A 106 -7.32 5.39 15.48
N LEU A 107 -6.79 6.13 14.48
CA LEU A 107 -6.29 7.49 14.63
C LEU A 107 -7.36 8.56 14.41
N GLY A 108 -8.59 8.16 14.06
CA GLY A 108 -9.69 9.08 13.78
C GLY A 108 -9.65 9.71 12.38
N ALA A 109 -8.78 9.23 11.49
CA ALA A 109 -8.81 9.62 10.08
C ALA A 109 -10.02 9.01 9.37
N THR A 110 -10.54 9.70 8.36
CA THR A 110 -11.73 9.26 7.59
C THR A 110 -11.44 9.21 6.10
N PRO A 111 -12.07 8.34 5.31
CA PRO A 111 -11.88 8.31 3.86
C PRO A 111 -12.14 9.70 3.22
N ALA A 112 -11.28 10.08 2.27
CA ALA A 112 -11.37 11.34 1.52
C ALA A 112 -12.42 11.30 0.40
#